data_AF-A0A7X4A893-F1
#
_entry.id   AF-A0A7X4A893-F1
#
_cell.length_a   1.000
_cell.length_b   1.000
_cell.length_c   1.000
_cell.angle_alpha   90.00
_cell.angle_beta   90.00
_cell.angle_gamma   90.00
#
_symmetry.space_group_name_H-M   'P 1'
#
loop_
_entity.id
_entity.type
_entity.pdbx_description
1 polymer ?
#
loop_
_entity_poly.entity_id
_entity_poly.type
_entity_poly.pdbx_seq_one_letter_code
_entity_poly.pdbx_strand_id
1 'polypeptide(L)'
;MTKTGFLILTAVTAALIVGAVALRPAATTMAPSEGARFFPGLDGAALDAVDRIRVTAEGRKITLDRKDGRWTVRDKGGYPATFAKVKEALVSLSQLRQFERKTVDPSRYDKLDLGDPAGKDAKSKRLTAFAGDKTVADVIVGKSNTKEILFGRSLVYVRLPDDRQSWLAVGDPKLAAEVGDWLDRAVLDVKTGRIREAVLTAAAGTDGGPPDRVIVGKDKAGDDKFRLRNVPEGREIKGERFLRYIGESLDNLTLEDVRPAGEIDFAGKAAGGAVFRTFDGLVVTAKLARTGKPDEDDKYWMTFEAGVDEAALLKEEPKAGSDLKPAAEVREEAAAINARTAGWAYRVSSTVTRFLRYTMADILKPPPKEKAAEDAEAKPADGGATGDPPSADKKDE
;
A
#
# COMPACT_ATOMS: atom_id res chain seq x y z
N MET A 1 30.68 73.63 -13.02
CA MET A 1 30.30 73.29 -14.41
C MET A 1 29.53 74.46 -15.00
N THR A 2 29.88 74.94 -16.19
CA THR A 2 29.07 75.95 -16.89
C THR A 2 27.75 75.32 -17.33
N LYS A 3 26.65 76.09 -17.33
CA LYS A 3 25.31 75.60 -17.74
C LYS A 3 25.35 74.88 -19.10
N THR A 4 26.22 75.36 -19.99
CA THR A 4 26.48 74.78 -21.31
C THR A 4 27.09 73.38 -21.25
N GLY A 5 28.05 73.14 -20.34
CA GLY A 5 28.67 71.83 -20.16
C GLY A 5 27.71 70.78 -19.60
N PHE A 6 26.80 71.19 -18.70
CA PHE A 6 25.76 70.31 -18.18
C PHE A 6 24.74 69.91 -19.26
N LEU A 7 24.30 70.86 -20.10
CA LEU A 7 23.36 70.60 -21.18
C LEU A 7 23.93 69.63 -22.24
N ILE A 8 25.21 69.78 -22.61
CA ILE A 8 25.87 68.88 -23.56
C ILE A 8 25.96 67.47 -22.99
N LEU A 9 26.36 67.33 -21.72
CA LEU A 9 26.46 66.01 -21.08
C LEU A 9 25.08 65.33 -21.00
N THR A 10 24.03 66.08 -20.72
CA THR A 10 22.65 65.56 -20.64
C THR A 10 22.17 65.09 -22.01
N ALA A 11 22.45 65.84 -23.08
CA ALA A 11 22.08 65.47 -24.45
C ALA A 11 22.84 64.22 -24.94
N VAL A 12 24.14 64.12 -24.64
CA VAL A 12 24.94 62.94 -24.97
C VAL A 12 24.45 61.72 -24.19
N THR A 13 24.12 61.88 -22.91
CA THR A 13 23.59 60.78 -22.09
C THR A 13 22.22 60.31 -22.60
N ALA A 14 21.34 61.25 -22.98
CA ALA A 14 20.05 60.91 -23.57
C ALA A 14 20.21 60.19 -24.92
N ALA A 15 21.13 60.65 -25.78
CA ALA A 15 21.43 60.00 -27.05
C ALA A 15 22.02 58.59 -26.88
N LEU A 16 22.88 58.38 -25.87
CA LEU A 16 23.43 57.07 -25.54
C LEU A 16 22.36 56.13 -24.96
N ILE A 17 21.43 56.63 -24.15
CA ILE A 17 20.30 55.83 -23.64
C ILE A 17 19.37 55.44 -24.79
N VAL A 18 19.02 56.37 -25.67
CA VAL A 18 18.17 56.09 -26.84
C VAL A 18 18.85 55.11 -27.81
N GLY A 19 20.15 55.30 -28.07
CA GLY A 19 20.95 54.36 -28.86
C GLY A 19 20.99 52.96 -28.23
N ALA A 20 21.20 52.87 -26.92
CA ALA A 20 21.22 51.61 -26.19
C ALA A 20 19.85 50.92 -26.10
N VAL A 21 18.74 51.66 -26.23
CA VAL A 21 17.38 51.11 -26.31
C VAL A 21 17.06 50.66 -27.74
N ALA A 22 17.45 51.43 -28.76
CA ALA A 22 17.22 51.11 -30.17
C ALA A 22 18.07 49.93 -30.68
N LEU A 23 19.24 49.69 -30.07
CA LEU A 23 20.10 48.54 -30.34
C LEU A 23 19.75 47.30 -29.52
N ARG A 24 18.72 47.34 -28.65
CA ARG A 24 18.23 46.11 -28.03
C ARG A 24 17.60 45.28 -29.14
N PRO A 25 18.06 44.05 -29.41
CA PRO A 25 17.31 43.15 -30.26
C PRO A 25 15.92 43.07 -29.67
N ALA A 26 14.89 43.32 -30.49
CA ALA A 26 13.52 43.08 -30.08
C ALA A 26 13.50 41.63 -29.60
N ALA A 27 13.40 41.43 -28.29
CA ALA A 27 13.09 40.12 -27.74
C ALA A 27 11.66 39.88 -28.21
N THR A 28 11.52 39.30 -29.40
CA THR A 28 10.28 38.63 -29.78
C THR A 28 10.16 37.51 -28.77
N THR A 29 9.53 37.79 -27.62
CA THR A 29 9.07 36.76 -26.71
C THR A 29 7.92 36.09 -27.43
N MET A 30 8.26 35.28 -28.44
CA MET A 30 7.33 34.29 -28.96
C MET A 30 6.90 33.49 -27.74
N ALA A 31 5.59 33.41 -27.52
CA ALA A 31 5.07 32.53 -26.50
C ALA A 31 5.69 31.13 -26.74
N PRO A 32 6.10 30.42 -25.67
CA PRO A 32 6.51 29.03 -25.78
C PRO A 32 5.50 28.28 -26.65
N SER A 33 5.95 27.47 -27.61
CA SER A 33 5.08 26.63 -28.42
C SER A 33 5.45 25.17 -28.23
N GLU A 34 4.44 24.30 -28.19
CA GLU A 34 4.68 22.86 -28.17
C GLU A 34 5.23 22.41 -29.53
N GLY A 35 6.29 21.60 -29.49
CA GLY A 35 6.83 20.94 -30.66
C GLY A 35 6.02 19.72 -31.11
N ALA A 36 6.62 18.93 -32.00
CA ALA A 36 6.05 17.70 -32.49
C ALA A 36 5.84 16.65 -31.37
N ARG A 37 4.89 15.74 -31.58
CA ARG A 37 4.74 14.55 -30.72
C ARG A 37 5.97 13.67 -30.88
N PHE A 38 6.41 13.05 -29.78
CA PHE A 38 7.46 12.02 -29.84
C PHE A 38 7.01 10.78 -30.61
N PHE A 39 5.73 10.43 -30.49
CA PHE A 39 5.14 9.25 -31.12
C PHE A 39 3.93 9.65 -31.99
N PRO A 40 4.15 10.30 -33.15
CA PRO A 40 3.06 10.81 -33.98
C PRO A 40 2.13 9.71 -34.52
N GLY A 41 2.64 8.48 -34.68
CA GLY A 41 1.84 7.32 -35.11
C GLY A 41 1.09 6.60 -33.98
N LEU A 42 1.21 7.05 -32.73
CA LEU A 42 0.45 6.51 -31.60
C LEU A 42 -0.85 7.31 -31.43
N ASP A 43 -1.75 7.20 -32.41
CA ASP A 43 -3.08 7.82 -32.37
C ASP A 43 -4.10 6.93 -31.62
N GLY A 44 -5.39 7.27 -31.70
CA GLY A 44 -6.45 6.53 -31.00
C GLY A 44 -6.52 5.05 -31.42
N ALA A 45 -6.46 4.77 -32.73
CA ALA A 45 -6.52 3.40 -33.24
C ALA A 45 -5.27 2.60 -32.86
N ALA A 46 -4.08 3.24 -32.94
CA ALA A 46 -2.84 2.61 -32.51
C ALA A 46 -2.80 2.35 -31.00
N LEU A 47 -3.36 3.23 -30.17
CA LEU A 47 -3.52 3.03 -28.73
C LEU A 47 -4.42 1.84 -28.41
N ASP A 48 -5.54 1.70 -29.12
CA ASP A 48 -6.47 0.59 -28.92
C ASP A 48 -5.87 -0.76 -29.32
N ALA A 49 -4.93 -0.75 -30.26
CA ALA A 49 -4.16 -1.91 -30.69
C ALA A 49 -3.00 -2.28 -29.74
N VAL A 50 -2.67 -1.45 -28.74
CA VAL A 50 -1.64 -1.79 -27.75
C VAL A 50 -2.12 -2.95 -26.89
N ASP A 51 -1.36 -4.05 -26.94
CA ASP A 51 -1.64 -5.29 -26.21
C ASP A 51 -0.62 -5.58 -25.11
N ARG A 52 0.50 -4.87 -25.09
CA ARG A 52 1.54 -5.07 -24.10
C ARG A 52 2.28 -3.78 -23.79
N ILE A 53 2.56 -3.56 -22.51
CA ILE A 53 3.50 -2.54 -22.06
C ILE A 53 4.58 -3.16 -21.20
N ARG A 54 5.80 -2.63 -21.32
CA ARG A 54 6.92 -2.98 -20.46
C ARG A 54 7.45 -1.71 -19.81
N VAL A 55 7.49 -1.72 -18.49
CA VAL A 55 8.11 -0.69 -17.68
C VAL A 55 9.44 -1.23 -17.15
N THR A 56 10.51 -0.46 -17.27
CA THR A 56 11.80 -0.77 -16.63
C THR A 56 12.14 0.36 -15.67
N ALA A 57 12.40 0.04 -14.42
CA ALA A 57 12.74 0.99 -13.37
C ALA A 57 13.63 0.28 -12.34
N GLU A 58 14.70 0.93 -11.89
CA GLU A 58 15.57 0.39 -10.82
C GLU A 58 16.05 -1.05 -11.12
N GLY A 59 16.38 -1.34 -12.39
CA GLY A 59 16.83 -2.65 -12.85
C GLY A 59 15.76 -3.74 -12.92
N ARG A 60 14.51 -3.42 -12.54
CA ARG A 60 13.37 -4.33 -12.59
C ARG A 60 12.57 -4.09 -13.86
N LYS A 61 12.00 -5.17 -14.40
CA LYS A 61 11.09 -5.12 -15.54
C LYS A 61 9.71 -5.54 -15.06
N ILE A 62 8.71 -4.73 -15.38
CA ILE A 62 7.30 -4.99 -15.13
C ILE A 62 6.63 -5.09 -16.49
N THR A 63 6.02 -6.22 -16.79
CA THR A 63 5.33 -6.47 -18.04
C THR A 63 3.84 -6.60 -17.78
N LEU A 64 3.05 -5.79 -18.47
CA LEU A 64 1.60 -5.89 -18.47
C LEU A 64 1.13 -6.31 -19.86
N ASP A 65 0.17 -7.24 -19.88
CA ASP A 65 -0.47 -7.75 -21.09
C ASP A 65 -1.97 -7.50 -21.05
N ARG A 66 -2.54 -7.17 -22.20
CA ARG A 66 -3.98 -7.08 -22.42
C ARG A 66 -4.50 -8.45 -22.89
N LYS A 67 -5.31 -9.10 -22.06
CA LYS A 67 -5.95 -10.39 -22.35
C LYS A 67 -7.44 -10.26 -22.15
N ASP A 68 -8.23 -10.70 -23.13
CA ASP A 68 -9.70 -10.66 -23.08
C ASP A 68 -10.24 -9.27 -22.68
N GLY A 69 -9.65 -8.23 -23.26
CA GLY A 69 -10.02 -6.83 -22.98
C GLY A 69 -9.52 -6.25 -21.65
N ARG A 70 -8.86 -7.04 -20.80
CA ARG A 70 -8.36 -6.62 -19.48
C ARG A 70 -6.84 -6.60 -19.41
N TRP A 71 -6.30 -5.64 -18.67
CA TRP A 71 -4.86 -5.57 -18.41
C TRP A 71 -4.48 -6.45 -17.22
N THR A 72 -3.39 -7.19 -17.37
CA THR A 72 -2.88 -8.15 -16.38
C THR A 72 -1.38 -7.97 -16.21
N VAL A 73 -0.86 -8.21 -15.01
CA VAL A 73 0.57 -8.12 -14.71
C VAL A 73 1.20 -9.50 -14.87
N ARG A 74 1.99 -9.68 -15.92
CA ARG A 74 2.60 -10.97 -16.27
C ARG A 74 3.47 -11.51 -15.14
N ASP A 75 4.27 -10.65 -14.54
CA ASP A 75 5.23 -11.01 -13.48
C ASP A 75 4.54 -11.40 -12.15
N LYS A 76 3.20 -11.30 -12.08
CA LYS A 76 2.36 -11.67 -10.95
C LYS A 76 1.34 -12.73 -11.32
N GLY A 77 1.72 -13.65 -12.21
CA GLY A 77 0.87 -14.76 -12.66
C GLY A 77 -0.31 -14.33 -13.54
N GLY A 78 -0.31 -13.10 -14.05
CA GLY A 78 -1.45 -12.55 -14.80
C GLY A 78 -2.53 -11.92 -13.92
N TYR A 79 -2.19 -11.51 -12.69
CA TYR A 79 -3.14 -10.80 -11.82
C TYR A 79 -3.63 -9.48 -12.46
N PRO A 80 -4.91 -9.08 -12.28
CA PRO A 80 -5.45 -7.85 -12.85
C PRO A 80 -4.64 -6.59 -12.50
N ALA A 81 -4.47 -5.72 -13.50
CA ALA A 81 -3.86 -4.41 -13.33
C ALA A 81 -4.92 -3.31 -13.21
N THR A 82 -4.58 -2.20 -12.55
CA THR A 82 -5.44 -1.02 -12.47
C THR A 82 -5.56 -0.37 -13.86
N PHE A 83 -6.70 -0.54 -14.53
CA PHE A 83 -6.93 -0.02 -15.88
C PHE A 83 -6.69 1.48 -16.01
N ALA A 84 -7.13 2.26 -15.02
CA ALA A 84 -6.96 3.72 -15.01
C ALA A 84 -5.49 4.14 -15.11
N LYS A 85 -4.57 3.43 -14.44
CA LYS A 85 -3.13 3.71 -14.49
C LYS A 85 -2.51 3.35 -15.83
N VAL A 86 -2.90 2.20 -16.39
CA VAL A 86 -2.44 1.80 -17.74
C VAL A 86 -2.92 2.79 -18.80
N LYS A 87 -4.19 3.20 -18.72
CA LYS A 87 -4.78 4.22 -19.61
C LYS A 87 -4.07 5.56 -19.45
N GLU A 88 -3.84 6.04 -18.23
CA GLU A 88 -3.12 7.30 -17.99
C GLU A 88 -1.73 7.28 -18.63
N ALA A 89 -0.95 6.21 -18.43
CA ALA A 89 0.37 6.07 -19.01
C ALA A 89 0.35 6.07 -20.55
N LEU A 90 -0.53 5.28 -21.17
CA LEU A 90 -0.63 5.17 -22.64
C LEU A 90 -1.14 6.45 -23.30
N VAL A 91 -2.18 7.08 -22.74
CA VAL A 91 -2.71 8.35 -23.25
C VAL A 91 -1.66 9.44 -23.11
N SER A 92 -0.98 9.51 -21.96
CA SER A 92 0.09 10.50 -21.76
C SER A 92 1.25 10.29 -22.74
N LEU A 93 1.60 9.05 -23.04
CA LEU A 93 2.60 8.70 -24.06
C LEU A 93 2.19 9.18 -25.46
N SER A 94 0.94 8.98 -25.86
CA SER A 94 0.42 9.45 -27.17
C SER A 94 0.42 10.98 -27.33
N GLN A 95 0.36 11.69 -26.21
CA GLN A 95 0.29 13.15 -26.16
C GLN A 95 1.63 13.80 -25.82
N LEU A 96 2.67 13.02 -25.56
CA LEU A 96 3.99 13.51 -25.16
C LEU A 96 4.62 14.31 -26.31
N ARG A 97 5.01 15.55 -26.02
CA ARG A 97 5.51 16.50 -27.03
C ARG A 97 6.87 17.06 -26.69
N GLN A 98 7.65 17.32 -27.72
CA GLN A 98 8.92 18.02 -27.63
C GLN A 98 8.68 19.46 -27.18
N PHE A 99 9.51 19.99 -26.29
CA PHE A 99 9.48 21.40 -25.93
C PHE A 99 10.87 22.04 -26.04
N GLU A 100 11.81 21.64 -25.19
CA GLU A 100 13.16 22.22 -25.20
C GLU A 100 14.21 21.13 -25.34
N ARG A 101 15.09 21.27 -26.33
CA ARG A 101 16.28 20.41 -26.44
C ARG A 101 17.19 20.68 -25.25
N LYS A 102 17.62 19.60 -24.59
CA LYS A 102 18.61 19.65 -23.52
C LYS A 102 19.95 19.16 -24.06
N THR A 103 20.57 18.19 -23.41
CA THR A 103 21.94 17.77 -23.72
C THR A 103 22.00 16.57 -24.68
N VAL A 104 23.05 16.51 -25.49
CA VAL A 104 23.46 15.33 -26.30
C VAL A 104 24.65 14.58 -25.71
N ASP A 105 25.15 15.07 -24.57
CA ASP A 105 26.30 14.53 -23.83
C ASP A 105 25.81 13.54 -22.77
N PRO A 106 26.04 12.22 -22.94
CA PRO A 106 25.57 11.20 -22.01
C PRO A 106 26.09 11.38 -20.58
N SER A 107 27.25 12.02 -20.40
CA SER A 107 27.81 12.29 -19.05
C SER A 107 26.95 13.24 -18.22
N ARG A 108 25.98 13.92 -18.85
CA ARG A 108 25.07 14.86 -18.20
C ARG A 108 23.69 14.27 -17.91
N TYR A 109 23.40 13.04 -18.33
CA TYR A 109 22.07 12.43 -18.15
C TYR A 109 21.68 12.26 -16.68
N ASP A 110 22.64 12.00 -15.78
CA ASP A 110 22.35 11.86 -14.34
C ASP A 110 21.77 13.12 -13.72
N LYS A 111 22.08 14.32 -14.25
CA LYS A 111 21.48 15.57 -13.76
C LYS A 111 19.98 15.65 -14.03
N LEU A 112 19.53 14.94 -15.07
CA LEU A 112 18.16 14.89 -15.57
C LEU A 112 17.45 13.58 -15.19
N ASP A 113 18.14 12.70 -14.46
CA ASP A 113 17.70 11.34 -14.15
C ASP A 113 17.37 10.55 -15.43
N LEU A 114 18.20 10.66 -16.47
CA LEU A 114 18.02 9.98 -17.77
C LEU A 114 19.04 8.85 -18.02
N GLY A 115 19.69 8.34 -16.97
CA GLY A 115 20.58 7.17 -17.05
C GLY A 115 19.89 5.90 -17.56
N ASP A 116 20.61 4.79 -17.63
CA ASP A 116 20.01 3.50 -18.03
C ASP A 116 19.08 2.94 -16.92
N PRO A 117 17.78 2.77 -17.18
CA PRO A 117 16.83 2.25 -16.18
C PRO A 117 17.07 0.79 -15.81
N ALA A 118 17.94 0.06 -16.52
CA ALA A 118 18.36 -1.28 -16.13
C ALA A 118 19.33 -1.31 -14.93
N GLY A 119 19.86 -0.16 -14.51
CA GLY A 119 20.65 -0.05 -13.28
C GLY A 119 19.79 -0.16 -12.03
N LYS A 120 20.27 -0.87 -10.99
CA LYS A 120 19.51 -1.10 -9.75
C LYS A 120 19.10 0.19 -9.02
N ASP A 121 19.93 1.21 -9.07
CA ASP A 121 19.67 2.52 -8.44
C ASP A 121 19.29 3.60 -9.47
N ALA A 122 18.84 3.17 -10.66
CA ALA A 122 18.48 4.10 -11.72
C ALA A 122 17.25 4.92 -11.34
N LYS A 123 17.39 6.24 -11.44
CA LYS A 123 16.30 7.20 -11.22
C LYS A 123 15.41 7.38 -12.45
N SER A 124 15.88 6.91 -13.61
CA SER A 124 15.11 6.90 -14.85
C SER A 124 14.14 5.72 -14.87
N LYS A 125 13.10 5.86 -15.69
CA LYS A 125 12.13 4.80 -15.99
C LYS A 125 11.96 4.70 -17.49
N ARG A 126 11.84 3.49 -18.04
CA ARG A 126 11.51 3.28 -19.46
C ARG A 126 10.10 2.73 -19.58
N LEU A 127 9.31 3.28 -20.49
CA LEU A 127 8.06 2.67 -20.94
C LEU A 127 8.20 2.31 -22.41
N THR A 128 7.98 1.03 -22.72
CA THR A 128 7.87 0.52 -24.09
C THR A 128 6.47 -0.05 -24.30
N ALA A 129 5.77 0.42 -25.33
CA ALA A 129 4.43 -0.06 -25.71
C ALA A 129 4.51 -0.85 -27.02
N PHE A 130 3.75 -1.95 -27.09
CA PHE A 130 3.74 -2.89 -28.20
C PHE A 130 2.32 -3.11 -28.73
N ALA A 131 2.21 -3.26 -30.06
CA ALA A 131 1.05 -3.80 -30.74
C ALA A 131 1.50 -5.05 -31.51
N GLY A 132 1.17 -6.23 -31.01
CA GLY A 132 1.78 -7.49 -31.41
C GLY A 132 3.30 -7.47 -31.19
N ASP A 133 4.05 -7.76 -32.26
CA ASP A 133 5.52 -7.74 -32.23
C ASP A 133 6.13 -6.37 -32.52
N LYS A 134 5.30 -5.37 -32.87
CA LYS A 134 5.77 -4.03 -33.21
C LYS A 134 5.88 -3.15 -31.96
N THR A 135 7.04 -2.56 -31.73
CA THR A 135 7.18 -1.43 -30.81
C THR A 135 6.53 -0.19 -31.40
N VAL A 136 5.52 0.37 -30.74
CA VAL A 136 4.79 1.55 -31.20
C VAL A 136 5.20 2.83 -30.47
N ALA A 137 5.79 2.70 -29.27
CA ALA A 137 6.43 3.78 -28.55
C ALA A 137 7.46 3.26 -27.55
N ASP A 138 8.53 4.04 -27.33
CA ASP A 138 9.61 3.68 -26.42
C ASP A 138 10.31 4.95 -25.91
N VAL A 139 10.20 5.22 -24.61
CA VAL A 139 10.71 6.45 -24.00
C VAL A 139 11.37 6.16 -22.66
N ILE A 140 12.49 6.84 -22.41
CA ILE A 140 13.12 6.93 -21.09
C ILE A 140 12.70 8.26 -20.47
N VAL A 141 12.06 8.19 -19.33
CA VAL A 141 11.51 9.27 -18.53
C VAL A 141 12.39 9.46 -17.30
N GLY A 142 12.81 10.69 -17.05
CA GLY A 142 13.60 11.06 -15.90
C GLY A 142 12.82 11.95 -14.94
N LYS A 143 13.49 12.99 -14.46
CA LYS A 143 12.95 13.92 -13.47
C LYS A 143 11.72 14.66 -14.00
N SER A 144 10.63 14.65 -13.24
CA SER A 144 9.47 15.50 -13.50
C SER A 144 9.70 16.92 -12.97
N ASN A 145 9.35 17.92 -13.77
CA ASN A 145 9.26 19.30 -13.35
C ASN A 145 7.77 19.63 -13.13
N THR A 146 7.31 19.38 -11.90
CA THR A 146 5.91 19.58 -11.49
C THR A 146 5.63 21.01 -11.03
N LYS A 147 6.68 21.83 -10.81
CA LYS A 147 6.55 23.23 -10.39
C LYS A 147 6.21 24.15 -11.56
N GLU A 148 6.64 23.78 -12.76
CA GLU A 148 6.35 24.50 -13.98
C GLU A 148 5.28 23.76 -14.77
N ILE A 149 4.15 24.44 -14.99
CA ILE A 149 3.07 23.97 -15.86
C ILE A 149 3.11 24.84 -17.11
N LEU A 150 3.31 24.22 -18.27
CA LEU A 150 3.17 24.86 -19.56
C LEU A 150 2.05 24.17 -20.33
N PHE A 151 1.24 24.95 -21.05
CA PHE A 151 0.12 24.43 -21.84
C PHE A 151 -0.89 23.60 -21.01
N GLY A 152 -1.03 23.92 -19.71
CA GLY A 152 -1.87 23.17 -18.78
C GLY A 152 -1.36 21.78 -18.42
N ARG A 153 -0.10 21.46 -18.74
CA ARG A 153 0.53 20.15 -18.52
C ARG A 153 1.84 20.29 -17.75
N SER A 154 2.17 19.27 -16.97
CA SER A 154 3.48 19.14 -16.34
C SER A 154 4.58 18.93 -17.39
N LEU A 155 5.80 19.30 -17.04
CA LEU A 155 6.97 19.03 -17.87
C LEU A 155 7.77 17.85 -17.30
N VAL A 156 8.43 17.09 -18.16
CA VAL A 156 9.28 15.96 -17.74
C VAL A 156 10.51 15.85 -18.63
N TYR A 157 11.65 15.47 -18.06
CA TYR A 157 12.83 15.16 -18.86
C TYR A 157 12.67 13.79 -19.52
N VAL A 158 12.96 13.71 -20.82
CA VAL A 158 12.89 12.45 -21.57
C VAL A 158 14.06 12.29 -22.53
N ARG A 159 14.32 11.06 -22.94
CA ARG A 159 15.08 10.72 -24.15
C ARG A 159 14.52 9.46 -24.80
N LEU A 160 14.77 9.29 -26.09
CA LEU A 160 14.53 8.01 -26.76
C LEU A 160 15.75 7.09 -26.53
N PRO A 161 15.60 5.76 -26.47
CA PRO A 161 16.72 4.85 -26.17
C PRO A 161 17.92 4.98 -27.11
N ASP A 162 17.67 5.14 -28.41
CA ASP A 162 18.70 5.17 -29.48
C ASP A 162 19.03 6.60 -29.94
N ASP A 163 18.45 7.62 -29.31
CA ASP A 163 18.75 9.03 -29.58
C ASP A 163 19.57 9.63 -28.43
N ARG A 164 20.69 10.27 -28.77
CA ARG A 164 21.53 10.99 -27.80
C ARG A 164 20.86 12.26 -27.30
N GLN A 165 19.92 12.82 -28.05
CA GLN A 165 19.23 14.04 -27.65
C GLN A 165 18.27 13.77 -26.49
N SER A 166 18.51 14.48 -25.38
CA SER A 166 17.54 14.62 -24.29
C SER A 166 16.66 15.85 -24.47
N TRP A 167 15.48 15.83 -23.87
CA TRP A 167 14.47 16.88 -24.01
C TRP A 167 13.84 17.19 -22.66
N LEU A 168 13.43 18.44 -22.48
CA LEU A 168 12.29 18.75 -21.63
C LEU A 168 11.05 18.61 -22.51
N ALA A 169 10.12 17.75 -22.10
CA ALA A 169 8.90 17.43 -22.82
C ALA A 169 7.67 17.95 -22.09
N VAL A 170 6.59 18.19 -22.84
CA VAL A 170 5.28 18.54 -22.30
C VAL A 170 4.44 17.28 -22.15
N GLY A 171 3.90 17.08 -20.95
CA GLY A 171 3.24 15.86 -20.51
C GLY A 171 4.14 15.00 -19.61
N ASP A 172 3.55 14.15 -18.79
CA ASP A 172 4.26 13.19 -17.94
C ASP A 172 3.49 11.85 -17.91
N PRO A 173 4.08 10.74 -18.40
CA PRO A 173 3.45 9.43 -18.33
C PRO A 173 3.24 8.85 -16.92
N LYS A 174 3.82 9.49 -15.88
CA LYS A 174 3.70 9.11 -14.46
C LYS A 174 3.91 7.62 -14.19
N LEU A 175 5.02 7.09 -14.71
CA LEU A 175 5.30 5.65 -14.62
C LEU A 175 5.51 5.21 -13.17
N ALA A 176 4.73 4.20 -12.75
CA ALA A 176 4.98 3.51 -11.49
C ALA A 176 6.24 2.65 -11.57
N ALA A 177 7.12 2.79 -10.58
CA ALA A 177 8.36 2.00 -10.48
C ALA A 177 8.12 0.62 -9.86
N GLU A 178 7.15 0.54 -8.94
CA GLU A 178 6.84 -0.67 -8.20
C GLU A 178 5.74 -1.48 -8.89
N VAL A 179 5.91 -2.80 -8.95
CA VAL A 179 4.89 -3.70 -9.51
C VAL A 179 3.57 -3.60 -8.74
N GLY A 180 3.63 -3.40 -7.42
CA GLY A 180 2.48 -3.18 -6.54
C GLY A 180 1.59 -2.03 -6.99
N ASP A 181 2.18 -0.99 -7.58
CA ASP A 181 1.43 0.18 -8.03
C ASP A 181 0.70 -0.06 -9.36
N TRP A 182 1.02 -1.12 -10.10
CA TRP A 182 0.29 -1.49 -11.31
C TRP A 182 -0.90 -2.41 -11.04
N LEU A 183 -0.88 -3.14 -9.92
CA LEU A 183 -1.90 -4.12 -9.56
C LEU A 183 -3.24 -3.46 -9.23
N ASP A 184 -4.35 -4.15 -9.50
CA ASP A 184 -5.65 -3.82 -8.90
C ASP A 184 -5.64 -4.22 -7.42
N ARG A 185 -5.45 -3.24 -6.54
CA ARG A 185 -5.08 -3.52 -5.15
C ARG A 185 -6.24 -3.93 -4.26
N ALA A 186 -7.49 -3.72 -4.68
CA ALA A 186 -8.65 -4.03 -3.86
C ALA A 186 -8.82 -5.55 -3.69
N VAL A 187 -8.88 -6.01 -2.44
CA VAL A 187 -9.12 -7.43 -2.11
C VAL A 187 -10.55 -7.59 -1.59
N LEU A 188 -10.85 -6.96 -0.45
CA LEU A 188 -12.15 -7.01 0.22
C LEU A 188 -12.57 -5.59 0.67
N ASP A 189 -13.87 -5.34 0.74
CA ASP A 189 -14.42 -4.12 1.33
C ASP A 189 -15.69 -4.44 2.12
N VAL A 190 -15.53 -5.12 3.26
CA VAL A 190 -16.65 -5.46 4.15
C VAL A 190 -16.71 -4.43 5.26
N LYS A 191 -17.74 -3.57 5.22
CA LYS A 191 -17.92 -2.48 6.18
C LYS A 191 -17.99 -2.98 7.61
N THR A 192 -17.26 -2.30 8.49
CA THR A 192 -17.16 -2.62 9.92
C THR A 192 -18.52 -2.62 10.64
N GLY A 193 -19.49 -1.80 10.17
CA GLY A 193 -20.86 -1.79 10.68
C GLY A 193 -21.62 -3.11 10.48
N ARG A 194 -21.23 -3.90 9.46
CA ARG A 194 -21.84 -5.20 9.15
C ARG A 194 -21.25 -6.33 9.98
N ILE A 195 -20.04 -6.20 10.50
CA ILE A 195 -19.32 -7.29 11.19
C ILE A 195 -20.01 -7.60 12.52
N ARG A 196 -20.54 -8.82 12.63
CA ARG A 196 -21.13 -9.37 13.86
C ARG A 196 -20.08 -10.06 14.72
N GLU A 197 -19.23 -10.86 14.09
CA GLU A 197 -18.24 -11.69 14.77
C GLU A 197 -16.98 -11.85 13.91
N ALA A 198 -15.83 -11.81 14.56
CA ALA A 198 -14.55 -12.22 14.02
C ALA A 198 -13.94 -13.27 14.94
N VAL A 199 -13.62 -14.44 14.39
CA VAL A 199 -12.94 -15.53 15.09
C VAL A 199 -11.55 -15.66 14.52
N LEU A 200 -10.53 -15.27 15.29
CA LEU A 200 -9.14 -15.56 14.97
C LEU A 200 -8.78 -16.93 15.54
N THR A 201 -8.05 -17.72 14.78
CA THR A 201 -7.56 -19.05 15.17
C THR A 201 -6.06 -19.08 14.95
N ALA A 202 -5.31 -19.41 16.00
CA ALA A 202 -3.87 -19.59 15.92
C ALA A 202 -3.50 -20.79 15.02
N ALA A 203 -2.24 -20.88 14.61
CA ALA A 203 -1.74 -22.11 14.02
C ALA A 203 -1.87 -23.25 15.05
N ALA A 204 -2.19 -24.47 14.59
CA ALA A 204 -2.22 -25.62 15.46
C ALA A 204 -0.84 -25.83 16.10
N GLY A 205 -0.81 -26.03 17.42
CA GLY A 205 0.39 -26.39 18.15
C GLY A 205 0.86 -27.81 17.81
N THR A 206 2.10 -28.13 18.16
CA THR A 206 2.64 -29.49 18.04
C THR A 206 2.16 -30.44 19.13
N ASP A 207 1.44 -29.92 20.11
CA ASP A 207 0.91 -30.60 21.29
C ASP A 207 -0.43 -31.30 21.04
N GLY A 208 -1.02 -31.14 19.84
CA GLY A 208 -2.27 -31.81 19.44
C GLY A 208 -3.54 -31.25 20.10
N GLY A 209 -3.42 -30.16 20.89
CA GLY A 209 -4.56 -29.45 21.45
C GLY A 209 -5.34 -28.65 20.39
N PRO A 210 -6.61 -28.27 20.67
CA PRO A 210 -7.32 -27.35 19.79
C PRO A 210 -6.58 -26.01 19.73
N PRO A 211 -6.48 -25.37 18.55
CA PRO A 211 -5.79 -24.10 18.43
C PRO A 211 -6.46 -23.01 19.26
N ASP A 212 -5.64 -22.14 19.84
CA ASP A 212 -6.12 -20.96 20.57
C ASP A 212 -6.99 -20.07 19.68
N ARG A 213 -8.04 -19.51 20.28
CA ARG A 213 -9.01 -18.67 19.57
C ARG A 213 -9.23 -17.34 20.27
N VAL A 214 -9.38 -16.29 19.48
CA VAL A 214 -9.89 -14.99 19.92
C VAL A 214 -11.22 -14.75 19.22
N ILE A 215 -12.28 -14.53 20.00
CA ILE A 215 -13.63 -14.33 19.46
C ILE A 215 -14.08 -12.91 19.81
N VAL A 216 -14.19 -12.06 18.80
CA VAL A 216 -14.58 -10.66 18.93
C VAL A 216 -15.92 -10.46 18.27
N GLY A 217 -16.85 -9.71 18.88
CA GLY A 217 -18.13 -9.44 18.21
C GLY A 217 -18.93 -8.28 18.80
N LYS A 218 -19.95 -7.88 18.04
CA LYS A 218 -20.97 -6.89 18.42
C LYS A 218 -22.26 -7.60 18.80
N ASP A 219 -23.10 -6.97 19.62
CA ASP A 219 -24.38 -7.56 20.01
C ASP A 219 -25.44 -7.31 18.95
N LYS A 220 -25.44 -6.10 18.36
CA LYS A 220 -26.41 -5.69 17.33
C LYS A 220 -25.72 -4.99 16.15
N ALA A 221 -26.36 -5.04 14.99
CA ALA A 221 -25.93 -4.25 13.84
C ALA A 221 -25.94 -2.76 14.18
N GLY A 222 -24.90 -2.04 13.74
CA GLY A 222 -24.74 -0.61 14.02
C GLY A 222 -24.16 -0.28 15.40
N ASP A 223 -23.92 -1.26 16.29
CA ASP A 223 -23.15 -0.99 17.51
C ASP A 223 -21.73 -0.53 17.17
N ASP A 224 -21.20 0.46 17.90
CA ASP A 224 -19.84 0.96 17.69
C ASP A 224 -18.77 0.09 18.38
N LYS A 225 -19.16 -0.70 19.39
CA LYS A 225 -18.23 -1.36 20.32
C LYS A 225 -18.18 -2.87 20.11
N PHE A 226 -16.97 -3.36 19.84
CA PHE A 226 -16.67 -4.78 19.87
C PHE A 226 -16.39 -5.26 21.29
N ARG A 227 -16.80 -6.49 21.61
CA ARG A 227 -16.50 -7.20 22.86
C ARG A 227 -15.73 -8.48 22.60
N LEU A 228 -14.82 -8.82 23.51
CA LEU A 228 -14.19 -10.14 23.54
C LEU A 228 -15.21 -11.12 24.14
N ARG A 229 -15.57 -12.16 23.39
CA ARG A 229 -16.63 -13.12 23.76
C ARG A 229 -16.12 -14.25 24.65
N ASN A 230 -14.84 -14.59 24.55
CA ASN A 230 -14.22 -15.69 25.28
C ASN A 230 -13.14 -15.17 26.25
N VAL A 231 -13.47 -14.16 27.06
CA VAL A 231 -12.58 -13.67 28.13
C VAL A 231 -12.38 -14.80 29.14
N PRO A 232 -11.14 -15.23 29.43
CA PRO A 232 -10.90 -16.21 30.48
C PRO A 232 -11.28 -15.66 31.85
N GLU A 233 -11.69 -16.54 32.76
CA GLU A 233 -12.08 -16.16 34.12
C GLU A 233 -10.95 -15.40 34.85
N GLY A 234 -11.33 -14.35 35.59
CA GLY A 234 -10.38 -13.51 36.33
C GLY A 234 -9.45 -12.64 35.46
N ARG A 235 -9.65 -12.60 34.13
CA ARG A 235 -8.84 -11.78 33.21
C ARG A 235 -9.58 -10.53 32.76
N GLU A 236 -8.80 -9.51 32.44
CA GLU A 236 -9.30 -8.23 31.93
C GLU A 236 -8.61 -7.90 30.60
N ILE A 237 -9.34 -7.28 29.67
CA ILE A 237 -8.77 -6.82 28.40
C ILE A 237 -7.87 -5.59 28.62
N LYS A 238 -6.79 -5.47 27.83
CA LYS A 238 -5.90 -4.29 27.79
C LYS A 238 -6.61 -3.05 27.27
N GLY A 239 -7.59 -3.21 26.39
CA GLY A 239 -8.40 -2.11 25.88
C GLY A 239 -9.20 -2.48 24.62
N GLU A 240 -10.32 -1.78 24.41
CA GLU A 240 -11.25 -2.06 23.32
C GLU A 240 -10.65 -1.85 21.91
N ARG A 241 -9.60 -1.01 21.77
CA ARG A 241 -8.95 -0.74 20.47
C ARG A 241 -8.43 -2.01 19.78
N PHE A 242 -7.92 -2.99 20.54
CA PHE A 242 -7.42 -4.25 19.98
C PHE A 242 -8.54 -5.05 19.32
N LEU A 243 -9.74 -5.00 19.90
CA LEU A 243 -10.93 -5.65 19.37
C LEU A 243 -11.41 -4.95 18.10
N ARG A 244 -11.37 -3.62 18.09
CA ARG A 244 -11.71 -2.80 16.92
C ARG A 244 -10.78 -3.08 15.73
N TYR A 245 -9.47 -3.17 15.96
CA TYR A 245 -8.50 -3.50 14.91
C TYR A 245 -8.78 -4.84 14.23
N ILE A 246 -9.22 -5.84 15.01
CA ILE A 246 -9.64 -7.13 14.45
C ILE A 246 -10.90 -6.93 13.59
N GLY A 247 -11.92 -6.26 14.14
CA GLY A 247 -13.20 -6.04 13.44
C GLY A 247 -13.11 -5.22 12.16
N GLU A 248 -12.15 -4.28 12.08
CA GLU A 248 -11.93 -3.40 10.91
C GLU A 248 -11.04 -4.03 9.83
N SER A 249 -10.50 -5.24 10.05
CA SER A 249 -9.46 -5.82 9.18
C SER A 249 -9.90 -6.13 7.74
N LEU A 250 -11.21 -6.21 7.47
CA LEU A 250 -11.76 -6.45 6.13
C LEU A 250 -12.29 -5.19 5.43
N ASP A 251 -12.30 -4.05 6.13
CA ASP A 251 -12.79 -2.78 5.59
C ASP A 251 -11.71 -2.16 4.70
N ASN A 252 -12.01 -1.93 3.43
CA ASN A 252 -11.06 -1.45 2.42
C ASN A 252 -9.70 -2.20 2.43
N LEU A 253 -9.75 -3.53 2.52
CA LEU A 253 -8.55 -4.36 2.52
C LEU A 253 -7.89 -4.35 1.14
N THR A 254 -6.63 -3.91 1.12
CA THR A 254 -5.81 -3.87 -0.10
C THR A 254 -4.57 -4.75 0.02
N LEU A 255 -4.11 -5.25 -1.13
CA LEU A 255 -2.85 -5.99 -1.23
C LEU A 255 -1.65 -5.04 -1.38
N GLU A 256 -0.51 -5.54 -0.91
CA GLU A 256 0.83 -5.04 -1.20
C GLU A 256 1.57 -5.92 -2.20
N ASP A 257 1.27 -7.23 -2.23
CA ASP A 257 1.76 -8.17 -3.24
C ASP A 257 0.75 -9.30 -3.47
N VAL A 258 0.89 -10.01 -4.59
CA VAL A 258 0.02 -11.13 -4.96
C VAL A 258 0.80 -12.19 -5.75
N ARG A 259 0.44 -13.45 -5.54
CA ARG A 259 0.97 -14.61 -6.26
C ARG A 259 -0.11 -15.66 -6.47
N PRO A 260 0.03 -16.55 -7.45
CA PRO A 260 -0.81 -17.74 -7.53
C PRO A 260 -0.76 -18.52 -6.20
N ALA A 261 -1.94 -18.90 -5.68
CA ALA A 261 -2.05 -19.55 -4.38
C ALA A 261 -1.28 -20.88 -4.32
N GLY A 262 -1.18 -21.58 -5.45
CA GLY A 262 -0.42 -22.83 -5.57
C GLY A 262 1.09 -22.69 -5.39
N GLU A 263 1.64 -21.47 -5.39
CA GLU A 263 3.05 -21.22 -5.08
C GLU A 263 3.34 -21.15 -3.57
N ILE A 264 2.30 -21.14 -2.74
CA ILE A 264 2.39 -21.05 -1.28
C ILE A 264 1.83 -22.33 -0.66
N ASP A 265 2.66 -23.00 0.14
CA ASP A 265 2.22 -24.17 0.91
C ASP A 265 1.45 -23.75 2.17
N PHE A 266 0.12 -23.58 2.04
CA PHE A 266 -0.76 -23.25 3.16
C PHE A 266 -0.94 -24.38 4.17
N ALA A 267 -0.65 -25.63 3.80
CA ALA A 267 -0.79 -26.77 4.69
C ALA A 267 0.44 -26.93 5.59
N GLY A 268 1.63 -26.99 5.00
CA GLY A 268 2.89 -27.15 5.73
C GLY A 268 3.40 -25.86 6.38
N LYS A 269 2.91 -24.69 5.95
CA LYS A 269 3.30 -23.38 6.51
C LYS A 269 2.15 -22.62 7.16
N ALA A 270 1.12 -23.34 7.64
CA ALA A 270 -0.04 -22.75 8.29
C ALA A 270 0.37 -21.79 9.42
N ALA A 271 -0.20 -20.59 9.41
CA ALA A 271 0.08 -19.52 10.37
C ALA A 271 -1.19 -19.03 11.08
N GLY A 272 -2.24 -19.85 11.07
CA GLY A 272 -3.56 -19.53 11.61
C GLY A 272 -4.57 -19.12 10.55
N GLY A 273 -5.66 -18.51 10.99
CA GLY A 273 -6.79 -18.14 10.16
C GLY A 273 -7.74 -17.19 10.87
N ALA A 274 -8.67 -16.63 10.10
CA ALA A 274 -9.75 -15.82 10.62
C ALA A 274 -11.07 -16.16 9.92
N VAL A 275 -12.17 -16.13 10.67
CA VAL A 275 -13.53 -16.21 10.10
C VAL A 275 -14.32 -15.01 10.56
N PHE A 276 -14.78 -14.21 9.61
CA PHE A 276 -15.63 -13.06 9.83
C PHE A 276 -17.06 -13.41 9.44
N ARG A 277 -18.02 -13.04 10.28
CA ARG A 277 -19.45 -13.18 10.02
C ARG A 277 -20.12 -11.83 10.14
N THR A 278 -20.93 -11.47 9.16
CA THR A 278 -21.74 -10.26 9.22
C THR A 278 -23.12 -10.55 9.82
N PHE A 279 -23.84 -9.48 10.17
CA PHE A 279 -25.25 -9.56 10.58
C PHE A 279 -26.16 -9.95 9.41
N ASP A 280 -25.82 -9.52 8.20
CA ASP A 280 -26.59 -9.84 6.97
C ASP A 280 -26.23 -11.20 6.35
N GLY A 281 -25.35 -11.99 6.97
CA GLY A 281 -25.12 -13.38 6.59
C GLY A 281 -23.93 -13.66 5.66
N LEU A 282 -23.12 -12.65 5.29
CA LEU A 282 -21.83 -12.89 4.65
C LEU A 282 -20.87 -13.55 5.65
N VAL A 283 -20.15 -14.58 5.17
CA VAL A 283 -19.06 -15.23 5.92
C VAL A 283 -17.79 -15.12 5.10
N VAL A 284 -16.72 -14.56 5.66
CA VAL A 284 -15.40 -14.49 5.00
C VAL A 284 -14.40 -15.30 5.81
N THR A 285 -13.79 -16.28 5.16
CA THR A 285 -12.72 -17.11 5.73
C THR A 285 -11.39 -16.68 5.15
N ALA A 286 -10.44 -16.38 6.03
CA ALA A 286 -9.06 -16.10 5.69
C ALA A 286 -8.16 -17.22 6.22
N LYS A 287 -7.29 -17.78 5.37
CA LYS A 287 -6.23 -18.73 5.78
C LYS A 287 -4.90 -18.05 5.65
N LEU A 288 -4.04 -18.17 6.67
CA LEU A 288 -2.72 -17.54 6.69
C LEU A 288 -1.64 -18.61 6.55
N ALA A 289 -0.60 -18.29 5.78
CA ALA A 289 0.63 -19.06 5.69
C ALA A 289 1.84 -18.15 5.88
N ARG A 290 2.93 -18.69 6.43
CA ARG A 290 4.17 -17.94 6.66
C ARG A 290 5.35 -18.55 5.92
N THR A 291 5.96 -17.80 5.01
CA THR A 291 7.09 -18.26 4.20
C THR A 291 8.47 -17.99 4.81
N GLY A 292 8.53 -17.30 5.95
CA GLY A 292 9.78 -16.92 6.64
C GLY A 292 9.65 -17.00 8.17
N LYS A 293 10.42 -16.17 8.87
CA LYS A 293 10.45 -16.18 10.35
C LYS A 293 9.20 -15.50 10.94
N PRO A 294 8.83 -15.82 12.20
CA PRO A 294 7.63 -15.26 12.85
C PRO A 294 7.53 -13.74 12.88
N ASP A 295 8.67 -13.07 12.99
CA ASP A 295 8.85 -11.62 13.09
C ASP A 295 8.92 -10.90 11.74
N GLU A 296 8.97 -11.65 10.63
CA GLU A 296 9.00 -11.10 9.27
C GLU A 296 7.57 -10.94 8.72
N ASP A 297 6.91 -9.83 9.06
CA ASP A 297 5.52 -9.54 8.64
C ASP A 297 5.33 -9.58 7.11
N ASP A 298 6.38 -9.30 6.32
CA ASP A 298 6.35 -9.34 4.85
C ASP A 298 6.36 -10.76 4.26
N LYS A 299 6.41 -11.79 5.11
CA LYS A 299 6.40 -13.23 4.76
C LYS A 299 5.08 -13.91 5.03
N TYR A 300 4.03 -13.18 5.38
CA TYR A 300 2.70 -13.74 5.54
C TYR A 300 1.90 -13.59 4.25
N TRP A 301 1.21 -14.68 3.90
CA TRP A 301 0.35 -14.78 2.72
C TRP A 301 -1.03 -15.25 3.16
N MET A 302 -2.04 -14.74 2.47
CA MET A 302 -3.44 -14.95 2.81
C MET A 302 -4.23 -15.42 1.62
N THR A 303 -5.10 -16.41 1.82
CA THR A 303 -6.20 -16.70 0.89
C THR A 303 -7.51 -16.29 1.52
N PHE A 304 -8.47 -15.92 0.70
CA PHE A 304 -9.81 -15.52 1.13
C PHE A 304 -10.87 -16.30 0.37
N GLU A 305 -11.88 -16.74 1.10
CA GLU A 305 -13.06 -17.44 0.58
C GLU A 305 -14.30 -16.85 1.24
N ALA A 306 -15.36 -16.65 0.47
CA ALA A 306 -16.64 -16.17 0.95
C ALA A 306 -17.71 -17.25 0.89
N GLY A 307 -18.54 -17.31 1.91
CA GLY A 307 -19.74 -18.11 2.00
C GLY A 307 -20.91 -17.28 2.50
N VAL A 308 -22.08 -17.91 2.59
CA VAL A 308 -23.31 -17.27 3.02
C VAL A 308 -23.97 -18.13 4.10
N ASP A 309 -24.28 -17.52 5.23
CA ASP A 309 -25.11 -18.08 6.28
C ASP A 309 -26.58 -17.77 5.97
N GLU A 310 -27.23 -18.73 5.30
CA GLU A 310 -28.64 -18.61 4.90
C GLU A 310 -29.59 -18.38 6.09
N ALA A 311 -29.24 -18.86 7.28
CA ALA A 311 -30.04 -18.64 8.47
C ALA A 311 -29.90 -17.21 9.04
N ALA A 312 -28.80 -16.51 8.72
CA ALA A 312 -28.58 -15.12 9.12
C ALA A 312 -29.23 -14.12 8.14
N LEU A 313 -29.28 -14.44 6.83
CA LEU A 313 -29.90 -13.58 5.80
C LEU A 313 -31.34 -13.16 6.12
N LEU A 314 -32.07 -13.99 6.87
CA LEU A 314 -33.49 -13.83 7.16
C LEU A 314 -33.78 -13.16 8.51
N LYS A 315 -32.75 -12.86 9.31
CA LYS A 315 -32.90 -12.38 10.69
C LYS A 315 -32.93 -10.86 10.82
N GLU A 316 -32.18 -10.16 9.98
CA GLU A 316 -32.07 -8.69 10.04
C GLU A 316 -32.25 -8.10 8.65
N GLU A 317 -33.39 -7.46 8.41
CA GLU A 317 -33.62 -6.72 7.16
C GLU A 317 -32.85 -5.38 7.19
N PRO A 318 -32.23 -4.97 6.06
CA PRO A 318 -31.53 -3.70 5.96
C PRO A 318 -32.47 -2.53 6.23
N LYS A 319 -32.07 -1.63 7.15
CA LYS A 319 -32.78 -0.37 7.40
C LYS A 319 -32.17 0.73 6.56
N ALA A 320 -32.95 1.75 6.22
CA ALA A 320 -32.46 2.94 5.53
C ALA A 320 -31.31 3.58 6.33
N GLY A 321 -30.17 3.80 5.66
CA GLY A 321 -28.96 4.36 6.29
C GLY A 321 -28.10 3.34 7.05
N SER A 322 -28.44 2.04 7.04
CA SER A 322 -27.56 0.99 7.56
C SER A 322 -26.58 0.48 6.51
N ASP A 323 -25.45 -0.07 6.96
CA ASP A 323 -24.46 -0.72 6.08
C ASP A 323 -24.89 -2.13 5.63
N LEU A 324 -25.98 -2.67 6.17
CA LEU A 324 -26.44 -4.03 5.87
C LEU A 324 -26.92 -4.12 4.42
N LYS A 325 -26.67 -5.26 3.78
CA LYS A 325 -27.08 -5.51 2.40
C LYS A 325 -28.28 -6.47 2.33
N PRO A 326 -29.17 -6.30 1.34
CA PRO A 326 -30.21 -7.28 1.06
C PRO A 326 -29.65 -8.68 0.77
N ALA A 327 -30.42 -9.72 1.07
CA ALA A 327 -29.98 -11.11 0.91
C ALA A 327 -29.50 -11.48 -0.51
N ALA A 328 -30.10 -10.89 -1.54
CA ALA A 328 -29.64 -11.10 -2.93
C ALA A 328 -28.24 -10.51 -3.15
N GLU A 329 -28.01 -9.27 -2.70
CA GLU A 329 -26.72 -8.58 -2.81
C GLU A 329 -25.63 -9.27 -1.99
N VAL A 330 -25.95 -9.85 -0.82
CA VAL A 330 -24.98 -10.63 -0.03
C VAL A 330 -24.51 -11.87 -0.80
N ARG A 331 -25.41 -12.57 -1.49
CA ARG A 331 -25.05 -13.72 -2.32
C ARG A 331 -24.20 -13.32 -3.52
N GLU A 332 -24.55 -12.21 -4.19
CA GLU A 332 -23.75 -11.65 -5.28
C GLU A 332 -22.37 -11.19 -4.81
N GLU A 333 -22.29 -10.56 -3.65
CA GLU A 333 -21.03 -10.14 -3.03
C GLU A 333 -20.13 -11.34 -2.70
N ALA A 334 -20.68 -12.40 -2.11
CA ALA A 334 -19.92 -13.62 -1.82
C ALA A 334 -19.38 -14.25 -3.11
N ALA A 335 -20.19 -14.33 -4.18
CA ALA A 335 -19.75 -14.81 -5.48
C ALA A 335 -18.67 -13.91 -6.09
N ALA A 336 -18.80 -12.58 -5.99
CA ALA A 336 -17.82 -11.63 -6.48
C ALA A 336 -16.49 -11.70 -5.73
N ILE A 337 -16.52 -11.89 -4.40
CA ILE A 337 -15.32 -12.13 -3.59
C ILE A 337 -14.62 -13.40 -4.10
N ASN A 338 -15.33 -14.52 -4.21
CA ASN A 338 -14.75 -15.77 -4.69
C ASN A 338 -14.18 -15.66 -6.11
N ALA A 339 -14.89 -15.00 -7.02
CA ALA A 339 -14.40 -14.78 -8.38
C ALA A 339 -13.10 -13.94 -8.42
N ARG A 340 -12.93 -13.01 -7.47
CA ARG A 340 -11.72 -12.19 -7.34
C ARG A 340 -10.58 -12.94 -6.66
N THR A 341 -10.86 -13.68 -5.59
CA THR A 341 -9.84 -14.23 -4.69
C THR A 341 -9.44 -15.67 -4.99
N ALA A 342 -10.24 -16.40 -5.77
CA ALA A 342 -9.95 -17.77 -6.14
C ALA A 342 -8.59 -17.89 -6.86
N GLY A 343 -7.75 -18.81 -6.37
CA GLY A 343 -6.44 -19.09 -6.94
C GLY A 343 -5.36 -18.06 -6.61
N TRP A 344 -5.62 -17.06 -5.75
CA TRP A 344 -4.66 -16.03 -5.38
C TRP A 344 -4.27 -16.08 -3.91
N ALA A 345 -2.98 -15.88 -3.65
CA ALA A 345 -2.44 -15.60 -2.33
C ALA A 345 -2.00 -14.13 -2.27
N TYR A 346 -2.48 -13.43 -1.26
CA TYR A 346 -2.27 -12.00 -1.06
C TYR A 346 -1.29 -11.77 0.08
N ARG A 347 -0.35 -10.86 -0.13
CA ARG A 347 0.34 -10.17 0.96
C ARG A 347 -0.38 -8.86 1.19
N VAL A 348 -0.91 -8.66 2.38
CA VAL A 348 -1.54 -7.40 2.81
C VAL A 348 -0.60 -6.65 3.74
N SER A 349 -0.99 -5.47 4.21
CA SER A 349 -0.14 -4.69 5.11
C SER A 349 0.26 -5.47 6.36
N SER A 350 1.46 -5.20 6.86
CA SER A 350 1.96 -5.78 8.12
C SER A 350 1.02 -5.49 9.30
N THR A 351 0.37 -4.33 9.27
CA THR A 351 -0.64 -3.92 10.25
C THR A 351 -1.84 -4.88 10.27
N VAL A 352 -2.48 -5.13 9.12
CA VAL A 352 -3.62 -6.07 9.04
C VAL A 352 -3.17 -7.49 9.37
N THR A 353 -2.03 -7.90 8.83
CA THR A 353 -1.41 -9.20 9.11
C THR A 353 -1.22 -9.44 10.60
N ARG A 354 -0.79 -8.41 11.35
CA ARG A 354 -0.62 -8.49 12.80
C ARG A 354 -1.95 -8.61 13.53
N PHE A 355 -2.95 -7.82 13.15
CA PHE A 355 -4.27 -7.81 13.79
C PHE A 355 -4.96 -9.17 13.66
N LEU A 356 -4.87 -9.81 12.51
CA LEU A 356 -5.43 -11.14 12.26
C LEU A 356 -4.68 -12.27 12.98
N ARG A 357 -3.52 -11.98 13.56
CA ARG A 357 -2.69 -12.91 14.35
C ARG A 357 -2.70 -12.60 15.85
N TYR A 358 -3.53 -11.66 16.32
CA TYR A 358 -3.64 -11.38 17.73
C TYR A 358 -4.04 -12.62 18.54
N THR A 359 -3.32 -12.83 19.62
CA THR A 359 -3.53 -13.88 20.60
C THR A 359 -4.21 -13.34 21.86
N MET A 360 -4.63 -14.23 22.76
CA MET A 360 -5.10 -13.82 24.09
C MET A 360 -4.04 -13.02 24.88
N ALA A 361 -2.76 -13.34 24.71
CA ALA A 361 -1.67 -12.62 25.37
C ALA A 361 -1.55 -11.18 24.87
N ASP A 362 -1.85 -10.93 23.59
CA ASP A 362 -1.84 -9.58 23.01
C ASP A 362 -2.97 -8.71 23.57
N ILE A 363 -4.14 -9.32 23.80
CA ILE A 363 -5.39 -8.62 24.11
C ILE A 363 -5.64 -8.48 25.62
N LEU A 364 -5.19 -9.43 26.44
CA LEU A 364 -5.44 -9.43 27.88
C LEU A 364 -4.33 -8.73 28.66
N LYS A 365 -4.68 -8.11 29.79
CA LYS A 365 -3.69 -7.60 30.76
C LYS A 365 -2.81 -8.75 31.27
N PRO A 366 -1.57 -8.47 31.72
CA PRO A 366 -0.77 -9.45 32.43
C PRO A 366 -1.59 -10.09 33.57
N PRO A 367 -1.38 -11.38 33.88
CA PRO A 367 -2.09 -12.02 34.98
C PRO A 367 -1.89 -11.20 36.27
N PRO A 368 -2.92 -11.10 37.14
CA PRO A 368 -2.74 -10.52 38.45
C PRO A 368 -1.57 -11.23 39.14
N LYS A 369 -0.62 -10.49 39.71
CA LYS A 369 0.37 -11.08 40.60
C LYS A 369 -0.41 -11.65 41.77
N GLU A 370 -0.45 -12.96 41.89
CA GLU A 370 -0.99 -13.64 43.06
C GLU A 370 -0.23 -13.06 44.27
N LYS A 371 -0.94 -12.36 45.16
CA LYS A 371 -0.37 -12.00 46.46
C LYS A 371 -0.03 -13.34 47.09
N ALA A 372 1.28 -13.62 47.24
CA ALA A 372 1.74 -14.74 48.03
C ALA A 372 0.96 -14.72 49.35
N ALA A 373 0.31 -15.84 49.66
CA ALA A 373 -0.24 -16.11 50.96
C ALA A 373 0.94 -16.24 51.95
N GLU A 374 1.47 -15.10 52.36
CA GLU A 374 2.47 -14.94 53.42
C GLU A 374 1.84 -13.96 54.42
N ASP A 375 0.84 -14.45 55.16
CA ASP A 375 0.35 -13.89 56.43
C ASP A 375 -0.81 -14.77 56.96
N ALA A 376 -0.59 -16.09 57.01
CA ALA A 376 -1.53 -17.00 57.65
C ALA A 376 -0.85 -18.22 58.27
N GLU A 377 0.38 -18.11 58.80
CA GLU A 377 0.91 -19.11 59.73
C GLU A 377 2.21 -18.63 60.40
N ALA A 378 2.09 -17.98 61.57
CA ALA A 378 3.09 -18.03 62.66
C ALA A 378 2.62 -17.18 63.86
N LYS A 379 1.73 -17.75 64.67
CA LYS A 379 1.66 -17.43 66.10
C LYS A 379 1.80 -18.75 66.87
N PRO A 380 2.97 -19.06 67.45
CA PRO A 380 3.04 -20.06 68.49
C PRO A 380 2.56 -19.43 69.80
N ALA A 381 1.56 -20.04 70.41
CA ALA A 381 1.34 -19.95 71.84
C ALA A 381 2.41 -20.80 72.52
N ASP A 382 3.18 -20.20 73.43
CA ASP A 382 3.91 -20.97 74.43
C ASP A 382 3.73 -20.32 75.81
N GLY A 383 3.35 -21.16 76.75
CA GLY A 383 3.09 -20.84 78.15
C GLY A 383 3.41 -22.10 78.95
N GLY A 384 4.47 -22.04 79.74
CA GLY A 384 4.89 -23.14 80.61
C GLY A 384 6.18 -22.83 81.35
N ALA A 385 6.05 -22.24 82.53
CA ALA A 385 7.14 -21.90 83.44
C ALA A 385 7.75 -23.12 84.15
N THR A 386 9.04 -23.07 84.48
CA THR A 386 9.61 -23.43 85.80
C THR A 386 11.12 -23.13 85.90
N GLY A 387 11.54 -22.48 86.99
CA GLY A 387 12.81 -22.77 87.68
C GLY A 387 13.93 -21.73 87.61
N ASP A 388 14.15 -21.02 88.72
CA ASP A 388 15.15 -19.97 89.00
C ASP A 388 16.54 -20.56 89.47
N PRO A 389 17.59 -19.78 89.84
CA PRO A 389 18.99 -19.91 89.38
C PRO A 389 19.97 -20.27 90.56
N PRO A 390 21.33 -20.08 90.57
CA PRO A 390 22.05 -18.78 90.42
C PRO A 390 23.52 -18.80 89.85
N SER A 391 24.01 -17.59 89.56
CA SER A 391 25.37 -17.02 89.71
C SER A 391 26.65 -17.79 89.33
N ALA A 392 27.48 -17.18 88.48
CA ALA A 392 28.93 -17.01 88.73
C ALA A 392 29.59 -15.96 87.80
N ASP A 393 30.15 -14.93 88.44
CA ASP A 393 31.21 -14.06 87.94
C ASP A 393 32.49 -14.82 87.55
N LYS A 394 33.19 -14.33 86.51
CA LYS A 394 34.66 -14.20 86.32
C LYS A 394 34.98 -14.11 84.82
N LYS A 395 35.47 -12.97 84.30
CA LYS A 395 36.83 -12.39 84.34
C LYS A 395 37.67 -12.80 83.12
N ASP A 396 38.20 -11.75 82.47
CA ASP A 396 39.50 -11.61 81.80
C ASP A 396 39.83 -12.59 80.65
N GLU A 397 39.86 -12.09 79.40
CA GLU A 397 41.10 -11.64 78.71
C GLU A 397 40.77 -10.87 77.41
#